data_AF-A0AAN9GIS4-F1
#
_entry.id   AF-A0AAN9GIS4-F1
#
_cell.length_a   1.000
_cell.length_b   1.000
_cell.length_c   1.000
_cell.angle_alpha   90.00
_cell.angle_beta   90.00
_cell.angle_gamma   90.00
#
_symmetry.space_group_name_H-M   'P 1'
#
loop_
_entity.id
_entity.type
_entity.pdbx_description
1 polymer ?
#
loop_
_entity_poly.entity_id
_entity_poly.type
_entity_poly.pdbx_seq_one_letter_code
_entity_poly.pdbx_strand_id
1 'polypeptide(L)'
;MEAITKNFSIALLVLLISTFGTAEDCKRTAKCKCQTASGTVIDLNALSSGPNPRFTATDSKTKNIYYFSPCVPLVKQFCNITGDITMCQVVTGSQPIYWDAGDIGTDTFAGDPAANTLSVTFTGSKTVTTRHSKVNLICSGESRLDFLKEDPPVSGNYSFNLYTPVICPPSGSKSLSFGSILVIVFFVFFIVYWVGGFLFMKFVRRAEGLEVIPNYEFWKEIPLLIRDGIAFTARGCKGESTYEKI
;
A
#
# COMPACT_ATOMS: atom_id res chain seq x y z
N MET A 1 -11.44 -17.41 -37.11
CA MET A 1 -10.24 -16.64 -36.73
C MET A 1 -10.58 -15.29 -36.09
N GLU A 2 -11.57 -14.53 -36.56
CA GLU A 2 -11.96 -13.22 -35.98
C GLU A 2 -12.43 -13.25 -34.51
N ALA A 3 -13.06 -14.34 -34.06
CA ALA A 3 -13.51 -14.47 -32.67
C ALA A 3 -12.35 -14.63 -31.67
N ILE A 4 -11.23 -15.21 -32.11
CA ILE A 4 -10.07 -15.48 -31.24
C ILE A 4 -9.27 -14.19 -31.01
N THR A 5 -9.15 -13.34 -32.02
CA THR A 5 -8.40 -12.08 -31.96
C THR A 5 -9.10 -11.00 -31.13
N LYS A 6 -10.44 -10.95 -31.15
CA LYS A 6 -11.24 -10.07 -30.27
C LYS A 6 -11.12 -10.47 -28.80
N ASN A 7 -11.21 -11.77 -28.51
CA ASN A 7 -11.09 -12.28 -27.15
C ASN A 7 -9.69 -12.07 -26.58
N PHE A 8 -8.64 -12.19 -27.41
CA PHE A 8 -7.26 -11.94 -27.01
C PHE A 8 -6.99 -10.45 -26.73
N SER A 9 -7.52 -9.53 -27.56
CA SER A 9 -7.35 -8.08 -27.36
C SER A 9 -8.09 -7.57 -26.12
N ILE A 10 -9.30 -8.09 -25.86
CA ILE A 10 -10.06 -7.77 -24.65
C ILE A 10 -9.36 -8.35 -23.41
N ALA A 11 -8.85 -9.59 -23.48
CA ALA A 11 -8.09 -10.20 -22.39
C ALA A 11 -6.81 -9.41 -22.06
N LEU A 12 -6.09 -8.92 -23.07
CA LEU A 12 -4.89 -8.10 -22.88
C LEU A 12 -5.20 -6.72 -22.28
N LEU A 13 -6.31 -6.10 -22.67
CA LEU A 13 -6.80 -4.84 -22.09
C LEU A 13 -7.25 -5.03 -20.64
N VAL A 14 -7.93 -6.13 -20.33
CA VAL A 14 -8.36 -6.51 -18.97
C VAL A 14 -7.15 -6.85 -18.08
N LEU A 15 -6.11 -7.49 -18.63
CA LEU A 15 -4.84 -7.77 -17.93
C LEU A 15 -4.01 -6.51 -17.63
N LEU A 16 -4.11 -5.46 -18.46
CA LEU A 16 -3.45 -4.17 -18.21
C LEU A 16 -4.20 -3.34 -17.15
N ILE A 17 -5.51 -3.51 -17.03
CA ILE A 17 -6.35 -2.81 -16.03
C ILE A 17 -6.33 -3.53 -14.67
N SER A 18 -5.97 -4.82 -14.60
CA SER A 18 -6.05 -5.63 -13.38
C SER A 18 -4.89 -5.48 -12.38
N THR A 19 -4.03 -4.46 -12.52
CA THR A 19 -3.09 -4.09 -11.43
C THR A 19 -3.76 -3.21 -10.36
N PHE A 20 -5.04 -3.45 -10.06
CA PHE A 20 -5.59 -3.02 -8.77
C PHE A 20 -4.99 -3.96 -7.72
N GLY A 21 -4.03 -3.44 -6.96
CA GLY A 21 -3.50 -4.14 -5.80
C GLY A 21 -4.67 -4.59 -4.93
N THR A 22 -4.76 -5.90 -4.68
CA THR A 22 -5.75 -6.45 -3.76
C THR A 22 -5.57 -5.79 -2.41
N ALA A 23 -6.65 -5.24 -1.85
CA ALA A 23 -6.62 -4.67 -0.51
C ALA A 23 -6.11 -5.74 0.46
N GLU A 24 -5.12 -5.36 1.27
CA GLU A 24 -4.34 -6.32 2.02
C GLU A 24 -4.34 -6.02 3.51
N ASP A 25 -4.94 -6.91 4.30
CA ASP A 25 -5.03 -6.72 5.74
C ASP A 25 -3.66 -6.81 6.42
N CYS A 26 -3.36 -5.83 7.27
CA CYS A 26 -2.14 -5.83 8.07
C CYS A 26 -2.26 -6.84 9.23
N LYS A 27 -1.49 -7.93 9.18
CA LYS A 27 -1.51 -8.96 10.24
C LYS A 27 -0.52 -8.62 11.34
N ARG A 28 -0.96 -8.74 12.59
CA ARG A 28 -0.10 -8.51 13.76
C ARG A 28 1.06 -9.51 13.77
N THR A 29 2.28 -9.00 13.88
CA THR A 29 3.51 -9.80 13.97
C THR A 29 4.17 -9.71 15.34
N ALA A 30 4.07 -8.56 16.01
CA ALA A 30 4.56 -8.35 17.36
C ALA A 30 3.73 -7.28 18.07
N LYS A 31 4.06 -6.97 19.33
CA LYS A 31 3.43 -5.88 20.09
C LYS A 31 3.52 -4.58 19.31
N CYS A 32 2.36 -4.05 18.89
CA CYS A 32 2.24 -2.85 18.08
C CYS A 32 2.96 -2.87 16.72
N LYS A 33 3.25 -4.07 16.21
CA LYS A 33 3.81 -4.24 14.88
C LYS A 33 2.88 -5.10 14.05
N CYS A 34 2.60 -4.64 12.84
CA CYS A 34 1.87 -5.43 11.86
C CYS A 34 2.63 -5.44 10.54
N GLN A 35 2.39 -6.47 9.75
CA GLN A 35 2.98 -6.63 8.43
C GLN A 35 1.90 -7.07 7.44
N THR A 36 1.88 -6.45 6.26
CA THR A 36 1.13 -6.94 5.11
C THR A 36 1.94 -8.05 4.42
N ALA A 37 1.32 -9.01 3.74
CA ALA A 37 2.00 -10.02 2.92
C ALA A 37 2.78 -9.43 1.73
N SER A 38 2.47 -8.22 1.27
CA SER A 38 3.34 -7.43 0.39
C SER A 38 4.66 -6.99 1.04
N GLY A 39 4.80 -7.18 2.36
CA GLY A 39 6.03 -6.93 3.12
C GLY A 39 6.07 -5.57 3.81
N THR A 40 5.03 -4.74 3.71
CA THR A 40 4.99 -3.44 4.39
C THR A 40 4.87 -3.66 5.89
N VAL A 41 5.86 -3.19 6.65
CA VAL A 41 5.88 -3.29 8.12
C VAL A 41 5.46 -1.95 8.72
N ILE A 42 4.41 -1.96 9.51
CA ILE A 42 3.98 -0.83 10.32
C ILE A 42 4.41 -1.09 11.76
N ASP A 43 5.26 -0.21 12.30
CA ASP A 43 5.79 -0.30 13.66
C ASP A 43 5.43 0.94 14.46
N LEU A 44 4.43 0.83 15.33
CA LEU A 44 4.01 1.96 16.17
C LEU A 44 4.97 2.23 17.33
N ASN A 45 5.94 1.34 17.61
CA ASN A 45 6.97 1.60 18.63
C ASN A 45 7.83 2.82 18.26
N ALA A 46 7.96 3.12 16.96
CA ALA A 46 8.65 4.32 16.47
C ALA A 46 7.99 5.63 16.92
N LEU A 47 6.72 5.58 17.35
CA LEU A 47 5.98 6.73 17.87
C LEU A 47 6.11 6.89 19.38
N SER A 48 6.72 5.93 20.08
CA SER A 48 6.91 6.02 21.52
C SER A 48 7.98 7.06 21.88
N SER A 49 7.70 7.90 22.88
CA SER A 49 8.66 8.91 23.40
C SER A 49 8.92 8.71 24.89
N GLY A 50 9.41 7.52 25.23
CA GLY A 50 9.64 7.16 26.63
C GLY A 50 8.33 7.03 27.43
N PRO A 51 8.40 7.13 28.77
CA PRO A 51 7.29 6.77 29.64
C PRO A 51 6.28 7.92 29.87
N ASN A 52 6.58 9.12 29.34
CA ASN A 52 5.63 10.22 29.23
C ASN A 52 4.72 10.01 28.00
N PRO A 53 3.45 10.45 28.04
CA PRO A 53 2.55 10.30 26.92
C PRO A 53 3.07 11.09 25.72
N ARG A 54 3.26 10.40 24.58
CA ARG A 54 3.59 11.05 23.32
C ARG A 54 2.45 11.94 22.83
N PHE A 55 1.23 11.46 23.04
CA PHE A 55 0.01 12.05 22.54
C PHE A 55 -0.98 12.30 23.66
N THR A 56 -1.69 13.41 23.52
CA THR A 56 -2.79 13.79 24.40
C THR A 56 -3.95 14.23 23.52
N ALA A 57 -5.12 13.67 23.76
CA ALA A 57 -6.37 14.12 23.15
C ALA A 57 -7.34 14.60 24.22
N THR A 58 -8.28 15.47 23.87
CA THR A 58 -9.30 15.96 24.79
C THR A 58 -10.66 15.91 24.12
N ASP A 59 -11.64 15.36 24.81
CA ASP A 59 -13.02 15.45 24.36
C ASP A 59 -13.55 16.87 24.59
N SER A 60 -13.88 17.56 23.50
CA SER A 60 -14.46 18.90 23.54
C SER A 60 -15.76 18.99 24.34
N LYS A 61 -16.53 17.90 24.45
CA LYS A 61 -17.83 17.83 25.14
C LYS A 61 -17.66 17.57 26.64
N THR A 62 -17.04 16.45 27.00
CA THR A 62 -16.90 16.04 28.41
C THR A 62 -15.68 16.64 29.11
N LYS A 63 -14.75 17.24 28.35
CA LYS A 63 -13.43 17.69 28.82
C LYS A 63 -12.54 16.57 29.36
N ASN A 64 -12.90 15.31 29.11
CA ASN A 64 -12.06 14.17 29.44
C ASN A 64 -10.76 14.22 28.63
N ILE A 65 -9.65 13.91 29.30
CA ILE A 65 -8.32 13.88 28.72
C ILE A 65 -7.95 12.43 28.44
N TYR A 66 -7.33 12.16 27.31
CA TYR A 66 -6.84 10.84 26.93
C TYR A 66 -5.34 10.92 26.70
N TYR A 67 -4.58 10.19 27.50
CA TYR A 67 -3.14 10.05 27.37
C TYR A 67 -2.82 8.78 26.61
N PHE A 68 -1.98 8.90 25.58
CA PHE A 68 -1.60 7.78 24.73
C PHE A 68 -0.10 7.77 24.50
N SER A 69 0.53 6.64 24.81
CA SER A 69 1.89 6.33 24.39
C SER A 69 1.87 4.94 23.78
N PRO A 70 2.00 4.81 22.45
CA PRO A 70 2.03 3.50 21.82
C PRO A 70 3.12 2.63 22.47
N CYS A 71 2.72 1.46 22.97
CA CYS A 71 3.65 0.33 23.21
C CYS A 71 4.66 0.54 24.33
N VAL A 72 4.54 1.62 25.09
CA VAL A 72 5.34 1.92 26.29
C VAL A 72 4.38 2.26 27.42
N PRO A 73 4.58 1.71 28.63
CA PRO A 73 3.67 1.94 29.73
C PRO A 73 3.70 3.40 30.17
N LEU A 74 2.52 3.96 30.40
CA LEU A 74 2.37 5.31 30.97
C LEU A 74 2.85 5.33 32.44
N VAL A 75 3.56 6.39 32.84
CA VAL A 75 3.88 6.59 34.26
C VAL A 75 2.63 6.93 35.08
N LYS A 76 2.68 6.64 36.38
CA LYS A 76 1.60 6.87 37.34
C LYS A 76 1.06 8.30 37.38
N GLN A 77 1.89 9.29 37.02
CA GLN A 77 1.48 10.70 36.95
C GLN A 77 0.38 10.93 35.91
N PHE A 78 0.39 10.21 34.79
CA PHE A 78 -0.60 10.35 33.71
C PHE A 78 -1.72 9.31 33.80
N CYS A 79 -1.43 8.16 34.39
CA CYS A 79 -2.43 7.13 34.65
C CYS A 79 -2.18 6.48 36.01
N ASN A 80 -2.98 6.83 37.02
CA ASN A 80 -2.84 6.25 38.36
C ASN A 80 -3.52 4.87 38.46
N ILE A 81 -3.18 3.97 37.54
CA ILE A 81 -3.62 2.58 37.50
C ILE A 81 -2.36 1.73 37.35
N THR A 82 -2.30 0.59 38.05
CA THR A 82 -1.14 -0.29 37.98
C THR A 82 -1.28 -1.24 36.79
N GLY A 83 -0.28 -1.25 35.90
CA GLY A 83 -0.24 -2.17 34.76
C GLY A 83 0.50 -1.59 33.56
N ASP A 84 0.62 -2.40 32.51
CA ASP A 84 1.22 -2.03 31.24
C ASP A 84 0.20 -1.27 30.36
N ILE A 85 -0.17 -0.06 30.78
CA ILE A 85 -1.24 0.74 30.14
C ILE A 85 -0.64 1.62 29.04
N THR A 86 -1.20 1.54 27.83
CA THR A 86 -0.80 2.36 26.67
C THR A 86 -1.74 3.55 26.46
N MET A 87 -3.01 3.43 26.86
CA MET A 87 -4.04 4.45 26.70
C MET A 87 -4.82 4.61 28.01
N CYS A 88 -4.92 5.84 28.51
CA CYS A 88 -5.62 6.13 29.76
C CYS A 88 -6.55 7.33 29.60
N GLN A 89 -7.78 7.20 30.07
CA GLN A 89 -8.73 8.30 30.16
C GLN A 89 -8.68 8.91 31.56
N VAL A 90 -8.67 10.23 31.63
CA VAL A 90 -8.71 11.01 32.85
C VAL A 90 -9.91 11.94 32.83
N VAL A 91 -10.81 11.75 33.79
CA VAL A 91 -11.93 12.65 34.04
C VAL A 91 -11.43 13.74 35.00
N THR A 92 -11.36 14.98 34.52
CA THR A 92 -10.85 16.11 35.31
C THR A 92 -11.87 16.57 36.34
N GLY A 93 -11.44 16.79 37.58
CA GLY A 93 -12.25 17.30 38.69
C GLY A 93 -11.37 17.55 39.92
N SER A 94 -11.97 17.85 41.07
CA SER A 94 -11.23 18.04 42.34
C SER A 94 -10.44 16.80 42.77
N GLN A 95 -10.89 15.62 42.33
CA GLN A 95 -10.18 14.35 42.43
C GLN A 95 -10.25 13.69 41.05
N PRO A 96 -9.12 13.58 40.31
CA PRO A 96 -9.12 12.99 38.98
C PRO A 96 -9.43 11.49 39.05
N ILE A 97 -10.31 11.03 38.16
CA ILE A 97 -10.66 9.61 38.02
C ILE A 97 -9.99 9.08 36.77
N TYR A 98 -9.34 7.92 36.90
CA TYR A 98 -8.58 7.27 35.83
C TYR A 98 -9.32 6.02 35.35
N TRP A 99 -9.39 5.86 34.04
CA TRP A 99 -9.91 4.65 33.40
C TRP A 99 -8.88 4.05 32.46
N ASP A 100 -8.68 2.74 32.56
CA ASP A 100 -7.87 2.00 31.62
C ASP A 100 -8.62 1.91 30.28
N ALA A 101 -8.04 2.50 29.25
CA ALA A 101 -8.60 2.56 27.91
C ALA A 101 -7.77 1.72 26.91
N GLY A 102 -6.74 1.00 27.37
CA GLY A 102 -5.92 0.16 26.52
C GLY A 102 -4.67 -0.38 27.20
N ASP A 103 -4.52 -1.71 27.17
CA ASP A 103 -3.34 -2.42 27.65
C ASP A 103 -2.35 -2.73 26.51
N ILE A 104 -1.05 -2.69 26.81
CA ILE A 104 0.01 -3.08 25.88
C ILE A 104 -0.12 -4.57 25.55
N GLY A 105 -0.01 -4.91 24.27
CA GLY A 105 -0.05 -6.29 23.81
C GLY A 105 -1.46 -6.84 23.53
N THR A 106 -2.50 -6.03 23.74
CA THR A 106 -3.89 -6.31 23.32
C THR A 106 -4.23 -5.75 21.95
N ASP A 107 -3.22 -5.18 21.26
CA ASP A 107 -3.35 -4.55 19.96
C ASP A 107 -3.88 -5.52 18.89
N THR A 108 -4.95 -5.10 18.22
CA THR A 108 -5.55 -5.83 17.09
C THR A 108 -5.63 -4.91 15.88
N PHE A 109 -5.01 -5.32 14.78
CA PHE A 109 -4.96 -4.55 13.54
C PHE A 109 -6.06 -4.99 12.58
N ALA A 110 -6.65 -4.04 11.86
CA ALA A 110 -7.63 -4.28 10.82
C ALA A 110 -7.49 -3.25 9.70
N GLY A 111 -7.71 -3.68 8.46
CA GLY A 111 -7.63 -2.83 7.27
C GLY A 111 -6.24 -2.79 6.64
N ASP A 112 -6.14 -1.98 5.59
CA ASP A 112 -5.00 -1.92 4.69
C ASP A 112 -4.32 -0.54 4.77
N PRO A 113 -3.00 -0.46 5.05
CA PRO A 113 -2.26 0.80 5.02
C PRO A 113 -2.28 1.49 3.65
N ALA A 114 -2.23 0.73 2.55
CA ALA A 114 -2.22 1.28 1.20
C ALA A 114 -3.57 1.89 0.79
N ALA A 115 -4.68 1.35 1.32
CA ALA A 115 -6.01 1.89 1.13
C ALA A 115 -6.38 2.99 2.14
N ASN A 116 -5.48 3.35 3.06
CA ASN A 116 -5.71 4.31 4.15
C ASN A 116 -6.92 3.93 5.04
N THR A 117 -7.11 2.62 5.26
CA THR A 117 -8.19 2.07 6.11
C THR A 117 -7.67 1.39 7.38
N LEU A 118 -6.35 1.44 7.61
CA LEU A 118 -5.70 0.77 8.73
C LEU A 118 -6.12 1.37 10.07
N SER A 119 -6.52 0.49 10.99
CA SER A 119 -6.83 0.84 12.38
C SER A 119 -6.22 -0.19 13.33
N VAL A 120 -5.89 0.28 14.53
CA VAL A 120 -5.44 -0.57 15.64
C VAL A 120 -6.40 -0.39 16.81
N THR A 121 -6.85 -1.49 17.40
CA THR A 121 -7.72 -1.46 18.59
C THR A 121 -6.96 -2.02 19.79
N PHE A 122 -6.92 -1.23 20.87
CA PHE A 122 -6.39 -1.64 22.17
C PHE A 122 -7.55 -1.95 23.13
N THR A 123 -7.37 -2.94 23.99
CA THR A 123 -8.35 -3.32 25.01
C THR A 123 -7.79 -3.05 26.39
N GLY A 124 -8.50 -2.25 27.19
CA GLY A 124 -8.19 -1.99 28.60
C GLY A 124 -9.01 -2.90 29.50
N SER A 125 -8.36 -3.58 30.45
CA SER A 125 -8.95 -4.60 31.32
C SER A 125 -8.63 -4.43 32.80
N LYS A 126 -7.88 -3.39 33.19
CA LYS A 126 -7.44 -3.14 34.56
C LYS A 126 -8.45 -2.39 35.43
N THR A 127 -9.54 -1.90 34.83
CA THR A 127 -10.66 -1.28 35.54
C THR A 127 -11.91 -2.15 35.55
N VAL A 128 -12.90 -1.77 36.36
CA VAL A 128 -14.17 -2.53 36.53
C VAL A 128 -14.88 -2.81 35.20
N THR A 129 -14.78 -1.88 34.25
CA THR A 129 -15.31 -2.06 32.90
C THR A 129 -14.18 -2.23 31.90
N THR A 130 -14.31 -3.23 31.04
CA THR A 130 -13.47 -3.39 29.86
C THR A 130 -13.75 -2.25 28.89
N ARG A 131 -12.70 -1.64 28.35
CA ARG A 131 -12.80 -0.53 27.40
C ARG A 131 -12.02 -0.84 26.14
N HIS A 132 -12.46 -0.31 25.01
CA HIS A 132 -11.82 -0.51 23.72
C HIS A 132 -11.47 0.85 23.09
N SER A 133 -10.20 1.05 22.75
CA SER A 133 -9.75 2.25 22.03
C SER A 133 -9.36 1.88 20.61
N LYS A 134 -10.23 2.23 19.66
CA LYS A 134 -9.96 2.12 18.23
C LYS A 134 -9.23 3.37 17.75
N VAL A 135 -8.02 3.20 17.25
CA VAL A 135 -7.17 4.25 16.71
C VAL A 135 -7.06 4.07 15.20
N ASN A 136 -7.71 4.94 14.43
CA ASN A 136 -7.56 4.97 12.99
C ASN A 136 -6.23 5.65 12.65
N LEU A 137 -5.40 4.99 11.84
CA LEU A 137 -4.11 5.53 11.45
C LEU A 137 -4.31 6.32 10.15
N ILE A 138 -3.89 7.59 10.14
CA ILE A 138 -3.95 8.47 8.96
C ILE A 138 -2.56 8.96 8.61
N CYS A 139 -2.18 8.85 7.32
CA CYS A 139 -0.91 9.38 6.83
C CYS A 139 -0.90 10.92 6.93
N SER A 140 0.13 11.47 7.59
CA SER A 140 0.36 12.91 7.70
C SER A 140 1.84 13.20 7.91
N GLY A 141 2.31 14.38 7.49
CA GLY A 141 3.69 14.83 7.78
C GLY A 141 3.93 15.10 9.27
N GLU A 142 2.88 15.22 10.07
CA GLU A 142 2.93 15.51 11.49
C GLU A 142 2.29 14.40 12.33
N SER A 143 2.72 14.24 13.57
CA SER A 143 2.15 13.29 14.51
C SER A 143 1.22 13.96 15.52
N ARG A 144 -0.07 13.63 15.48
CA ARG A 144 -1.07 14.12 16.45
C ARG A 144 -2.21 13.12 16.65
N LEU A 145 -2.88 13.19 17.80
CA LEU A 145 -4.00 12.33 18.15
C LEU A 145 -5.26 13.18 18.38
N ASP A 146 -6.32 12.87 17.65
CA ASP A 146 -7.61 13.52 17.76
C ASP A 146 -8.64 12.54 18.33
N PHE A 147 -9.37 12.94 19.37
CA PHE A 147 -10.53 12.19 19.88
C PHE A 147 -11.73 12.44 18.97
N LEU A 148 -12.40 11.37 18.53
CA LEU A 148 -13.60 11.48 17.69
C LEU A 148 -14.87 11.37 18.51
N LYS A 149 -15.04 10.24 19.20
CA LYS A 149 -16.26 9.90 19.94
C LYS A 149 -16.06 8.69 20.84
N GLU A 150 -16.97 8.59 21.81
CA GLU A 150 -17.31 7.35 22.51
C GLU A 150 -18.65 6.85 21.97
N ASP A 151 -18.71 5.60 21.49
CA ASP A 151 -19.89 5.09 20.78
C ASP A 151 -20.21 3.61 21.12
N PRO A 152 -21.36 3.33 21.75
CA PRO A 152 -22.35 4.29 22.26
C PRO A 152 -21.79 5.11 23.45
N PRO A 153 -22.44 6.23 23.85
CA PRO A 153 -21.97 7.03 24.98
C PRO A 153 -21.86 6.22 26.27
N VAL A 154 -20.80 6.44 27.05
CA VAL A 154 -20.52 5.75 28.33
C VAL A 154 -20.32 4.24 28.21
N SER A 155 -20.01 3.73 27.00
CA SER A 155 -19.76 2.30 26.76
C SER A 155 -18.31 1.87 27.03
N GLY A 156 -17.36 2.80 27.06
CA GLY A 156 -15.94 2.50 27.02
C GLY A 156 -15.39 2.20 25.62
N ASN A 157 -16.17 2.39 24.55
CA ASN A 157 -15.71 2.24 23.17
C ASN A 157 -15.31 3.58 22.56
N TYR A 158 -14.01 3.86 22.52
CA TYR A 158 -13.45 5.10 22.02
C TYR A 158 -12.98 4.97 20.57
N SER A 159 -13.14 6.05 19.81
CA SER A 159 -12.58 6.20 18.48
C SER A 159 -11.66 7.41 18.43
N PHE A 160 -10.46 7.22 17.89
CA PHE A 160 -9.45 8.25 17.71
C PHE A 160 -8.92 8.25 16.28
N ASN A 161 -8.41 9.41 15.83
CA ASN A 161 -7.57 9.51 14.65
C ASN A 161 -6.13 9.82 15.07
N LEU A 162 -5.20 8.95 14.70
CA LEU A 162 -3.77 9.19 14.85
C LEU A 162 -3.18 9.55 13.49
N TYR A 163 -2.83 10.81 13.34
CA TYR A 163 -2.08 11.30 12.20
C TYR A 163 -0.61 10.98 12.43
N THR A 164 0.08 10.40 11.45
CA THR A 164 1.49 10.01 11.60
C THR A 164 2.19 9.77 10.25
N PRO A 165 3.49 10.11 10.13
CA PRO A 165 4.27 9.82 8.93
C PRO A 165 4.63 8.32 8.81
N VAL A 166 4.54 7.55 9.90
CA VAL A 166 4.96 6.13 9.93
C VAL A 166 4.15 5.25 8.99
N ILE A 167 2.90 5.61 8.72
CA ILE A 167 2.03 4.85 7.81
C ILE A 167 1.96 5.47 6.42
N CYS A 168 2.65 6.58 6.18
CA CYS A 168 2.68 7.17 4.87
C CYS A 168 3.37 6.18 3.92
N PRO A 169 2.80 5.94 2.73
CA PRO A 169 3.52 5.24 1.69
C PRO A 169 4.89 5.89 1.55
N PRO A 170 5.98 5.12 1.48
CA PRO A 170 7.30 5.69 1.21
C PRO A 170 7.16 6.60 -0.01
N SER A 171 7.77 7.79 0.01
CA SER A 171 7.54 8.87 -0.96
C SER A 171 7.80 8.51 -2.43
N GLY A 172 8.20 7.27 -2.72
CA GLY A 172 7.90 6.63 -4.00
C GLY A 172 6.43 6.24 -4.03
N SER A 173 5.57 7.18 -4.44
CA SER A 173 4.38 6.80 -5.18
C SER A 173 4.79 5.70 -6.16
N LYS A 174 4.00 4.63 -6.28
CA LYS A 174 4.15 3.66 -7.37
C LYS A 174 3.82 4.38 -8.69
N SER A 175 4.58 5.40 -9.04
CA SER A 175 4.66 5.93 -10.38
C SER A 175 5.25 4.77 -11.18
N LEU A 176 4.54 4.41 -12.25
CA LEU A 176 5.06 3.45 -13.21
C LEU A 176 6.47 3.91 -13.60
N SER A 177 7.45 3.01 -13.50
CA SER A 177 8.80 3.31 -13.98
C SER A 177 8.71 3.86 -15.40
N PHE A 178 9.58 4.81 -15.75
CA PHE A 178 9.65 5.33 -17.12
C PHE A 178 9.74 4.21 -18.16
N GLY A 179 10.44 3.12 -17.82
CA GLY A 179 10.48 1.91 -18.65
C GLY A 179 9.11 1.25 -18.83
N SER A 180 8.31 1.14 -17.78
CA SER A 180 6.95 0.60 -17.87
C SER A 180 6.05 1.48 -18.74
N ILE A 181 6.17 2.81 -18.63
CA ILE A 181 5.42 3.76 -19.48
C ILE A 181 5.81 3.55 -20.95
N LEU A 182 7.10 3.46 -21.25
CA LEU A 182 7.59 3.24 -22.61
C LEU A 182 7.07 1.91 -23.19
N VAL A 183 7.10 0.84 -22.40
CA VAL A 183 6.58 -0.48 -22.81
C VAL A 183 5.08 -0.43 -23.09
N ILE A 184 4.29 0.22 -22.23
CA ILE A 184 2.84 0.38 -22.43
C ILE A 184 2.57 1.16 -23.72
N VAL A 185 3.24 2.29 -23.91
CA VAL A 185 3.11 3.12 -25.13
C VAL A 185 3.47 2.32 -26.38
N PHE A 186 4.58 1.57 -26.35
CA PHE A 186 4.99 0.71 -27.44
C PHE A 186 3.92 -0.31 -27.82
N PHE A 187 3.34 -1.03 -26.84
CA PHE A 187 2.32 -2.04 -27.11
C PHE A 187 1.01 -1.43 -27.62
N VAL A 188 0.61 -0.25 -27.12
CA VAL A 188 -0.56 0.47 -27.64
C VAL A 188 -0.37 0.81 -29.11
N PHE A 189 0.77 1.42 -29.47
CA PHE A 189 1.06 1.74 -30.87
C PHE A 189 1.18 0.49 -31.74
N PHE A 190 1.79 -0.58 -31.22
CA PHE A 190 1.91 -1.85 -31.93
C PHE A 190 0.54 -2.46 -32.25
N ILE A 191 -0.41 -2.46 -31.29
CA ILE A 191 -1.77 -2.97 -31.50
C ILE A 191 -2.52 -2.11 -32.51
N VAL A 192 -2.44 -0.78 -32.39
CA VAL A 192 -3.09 0.15 -33.34
C VAL A 192 -2.54 -0.07 -34.76
N TYR A 193 -1.22 -0.23 -34.89
CA TYR A 193 -0.57 -0.53 -36.15
C TYR A 193 -1.02 -1.88 -36.72
N TRP A 194 -1.01 -2.94 -35.91
CA TRP A 194 -1.39 -4.29 -36.36
C TRP A 194 -2.85 -4.37 -36.77
N VAL A 195 -3.77 -3.92 -35.91
CA VAL A 195 -5.21 -3.99 -36.17
C VAL A 195 -5.59 -3.02 -37.28
N GLY A 196 -5.18 -1.76 -37.18
CA GLY A 196 -5.49 -0.74 -38.18
C GLY A 196 -4.90 -1.07 -39.54
N GLY A 197 -3.63 -1.48 -39.59
CA GLY A 197 -2.96 -1.89 -40.81
C GLY A 197 -3.60 -3.13 -41.43
N PHE A 198 -3.96 -4.13 -40.62
CA PHE A 198 -4.64 -5.33 -41.11
C PHE A 198 -6.01 -4.98 -41.73
N LEU A 199 -6.81 -4.18 -41.03
CA LEU A 199 -8.12 -3.72 -41.53
C LEU A 199 -7.96 -2.94 -42.83
N PHE A 200 -6.95 -2.06 -42.92
CA PHE A 200 -6.67 -1.29 -44.12
C PHE A 200 -6.27 -2.19 -45.29
N MET A 201 -5.33 -3.12 -45.09
CA MET A 201 -4.90 -4.04 -46.14
C MET A 201 -6.03 -4.95 -46.61
N LYS A 202 -6.85 -5.45 -45.69
CA LYS A 202 -7.97 -6.35 -46.00
C LYS A 202 -9.13 -5.66 -46.68
N PHE A 203 -9.60 -4.53 -46.15
CA PHE A 203 -10.86 -3.92 -46.60
C PHE A 203 -10.66 -2.83 -47.66
N VAL A 204 -9.56 -2.08 -47.60
CA VAL A 204 -9.29 -1.00 -48.57
C VAL A 204 -8.50 -1.55 -49.75
N ARG A 205 -7.41 -2.27 -49.48
CA ARG A 205 -6.53 -2.79 -50.54
C ARG A 205 -6.92 -4.16 -51.08
N ARG A 206 -7.87 -4.86 -50.42
CA ARG A 206 -8.30 -6.22 -50.78
C ARG A 206 -7.13 -7.18 -50.97
N ALA A 207 -6.08 -7.01 -50.17
CA ALA A 207 -4.95 -7.93 -50.16
C ALA A 207 -5.43 -9.31 -49.67
N GLU A 208 -4.83 -10.37 -50.20
CA GLU A 208 -5.14 -11.75 -49.83
C GLU A 208 -3.85 -12.48 -49.41
N GLY A 209 -3.99 -13.56 -48.64
CA GLY A 209 -2.85 -14.33 -48.16
C GLY A 209 -1.95 -13.57 -47.18
N LEU A 210 -0.62 -13.66 -47.38
CA LEU A 210 0.38 -13.07 -46.48
C LEU A 210 0.53 -11.55 -46.63
N GLU A 211 0.04 -10.98 -47.72
CA GLU A 211 0.10 -9.53 -48.00
C GLU A 211 -0.86 -8.72 -47.11
N VAL A 212 -1.77 -9.39 -46.40
CA VAL A 212 -2.66 -8.75 -45.43
C VAL A 212 -1.90 -8.28 -44.18
N ILE A 213 -0.71 -8.85 -43.92
CA ILE A 213 0.13 -8.47 -42.80
C ILE A 213 0.84 -7.13 -43.13
N PRO A 214 0.63 -6.07 -42.32
CA PRO A 214 1.27 -4.78 -42.57
C PRO A 214 2.79 -4.87 -42.51
N ASN A 215 3.47 -4.50 -43.61
CA ASN A 215 4.93 -4.57 -43.76
C ASN A 215 5.50 -5.98 -43.46
N TYR A 216 4.92 -7.02 -44.07
CA TYR A 216 5.29 -8.42 -43.85
C TYR A 216 6.80 -8.71 -43.95
N GLU A 217 7.50 -8.20 -44.99
CA GLU A 217 8.94 -8.48 -45.16
C GLU A 217 9.77 -8.00 -43.97
N PHE A 218 9.43 -6.84 -43.38
CA PHE A 218 10.09 -6.36 -42.17
C PHE A 218 9.91 -7.34 -41.00
N TRP A 219 8.68 -7.83 -40.75
CA TRP A 219 8.41 -8.76 -39.65
C TRP A 219 9.03 -10.14 -39.84
N LYS A 220 9.15 -10.58 -41.10
CA LYS A 220 9.76 -11.86 -41.48
C LYS A 220 11.27 -11.88 -41.22
N GLU A 221 11.94 -10.73 -41.30
CA GLU A 221 13.39 -10.61 -41.08
C GLU A 221 13.77 -10.55 -39.59
N ILE A 222 12.83 -10.15 -38.71
CA ILE A 222 13.11 -9.99 -37.27
C ILE A 222 13.68 -11.25 -36.59
N PRO A 223 13.15 -12.47 -36.77
CA PRO A 223 13.71 -13.66 -36.12
C PRO A 223 15.17 -13.94 -36.52
N LEU A 224 15.53 -13.63 -37.77
CA LEU A 224 16.90 -13.77 -38.27
C LEU A 224 17.82 -12.73 -37.62
N LEU A 225 17.37 -11.47 -37.58
CA LEU A 225 18.10 -10.37 -36.93
C LEU A 225 18.33 -10.60 -35.43
N ILE A 226 17.36 -11.17 -34.72
CA ILE A 226 17.50 -11.52 -33.29
C ILE A 226 18.56 -12.60 -33.11
N ARG A 227 18.55 -13.65 -33.94
CA ARG A 227 19.55 -14.71 -33.90
C ARG A 227 20.96 -14.14 -34.11
N ASP A 228 21.11 -13.25 -35.07
CA ASP A 228 22.39 -12.62 -35.38
C ASP A 228 22.86 -11.68 -34.25
N GLY A 229 21.93 -10.93 -33.64
CA GLY A 229 22.22 -10.09 -32.48
C GLY A 229 22.68 -10.89 -31.24
N ILE A 230 22.05 -12.04 -30.97
CA ILE A 230 22.47 -12.96 -29.89
C ILE A 230 23.84 -13.55 -30.18
N ALA A 231 24.09 -13.98 -31.43
CA ALA A 231 25.38 -14.50 -31.83
C ALA A 231 26.50 -13.45 -31.70
N PHE A 232 26.21 -12.19 -32.07
CA PHE A 232 27.15 -11.07 -31.95
C PHE A 232 27.50 -10.75 -30.49
N THR A 233 26.50 -10.71 -29.60
CA THR A 233 26.72 -10.47 -28.17
C THR A 233 27.42 -11.64 -27.49
N ALA A 234 27.07 -12.89 -27.81
CA ALA A 234 27.72 -14.08 -27.28
C ALA A 234 29.20 -14.20 -27.71
N ARG A 235 29.56 -13.64 -28.87
CA ARG A 235 30.96 -13.56 -29.37
C ARG A 235 31.74 -12.38 -28.78
N GLY A 236 31.14 -11.60 -27.85
CA GLY A 236 31.83 -10.55 -27.12
C GLY A 236 32.24 -9.35 -27.98
N CYS A 237 31.44 -8.99 -28.99
CA CYS A 237 31.69 -7.85 -29.88
C CYS A 237 33.03 -7.92 -30.65
N LYS A 238 33.61 -9.12 -30.82
CA LYS A 238 34.80 -9.30 -31.65
C LYS A 238 34.36 -9.47 -33.11
N GLY A 239 34.63 -8.47 -33.93
CA GLY A 239 34.42 -8.56 -35.38
C GLY A 239 35.28 -9.67 -35.99
N GLU A 240 34.74 -10.39 -36.96
CA GLU A 240 35.58 -11.26 -37.80
C GLU A 240 36.59 -10.40 -38.56
N SER A 241 37.86 -10.50 -38.21
CA SER A 241 38.95 -9.96 -39.00
C SER A 241 39.21 -10.87 -40.21
N THR A 242 38.27 -10.91 -41.15
CA THR A 242 38.51 -11.55 -42.46
C THR A 242 39.12 -10.51 -43.40
N TYR A 243 40.38 -10.15 -43.15
CA TYR A 243 41.29 -9.55 -44.13
C TYR A 243 42.71 -9.93 -43.75
N GLU A 244 43.15 -11.10 -44.22
CA GLU A 244 44.47 -11.33 -44.81
C GLU A 244 44.61 -12.82 -45.17
N LYS A 245 44.42 -13.10 -46.46
CA LYS A 245 45.13 -14.13 -47.22
C LYS A 245 44.85 -13.89 -48.70
N ILE A 246 45.53 -12.89 -49.24
CA ILE A 246 46.00 -12.89 -50.63
C ILE A 246 47.46 -13.32 -50.56
#